data_AF-A0A351VEE1-F1
#
_entry.id   AF-A0A351VEE1-F1
#
_cell.length_a   1.000
_cell.length_b   1.000
_cell.length_c   1.000
_cell.angle_alpha   90.00
_cell.angle_beta   90.00
_cell.angle_gamma   90.00
#
_symmetry.space_group_name_H-M   'P 1'
#
loop_
_entity.id
_entity.type
_entity.pdbx_description
1 polymer ?
#
loop_
_entity_poly.entity_id
_entity_poly.type
_entity_poly.pdbx_seq_one_letter_code
_entity_poly.pdbx_strand_id
1 'polypeptide(L)'
;MTIEISKEYKASLVPFPKETLEALDLPKETFEFLTEVGLPPHAGYEITPNAPLTFFDMPNIKKHAHLQNTFLDIASMDMMGELTIDMKTQEVYQIQKGRADSWGNSVEIPVFANDSIGQFIDCLGIWLSFHQQLRDEVDKNLAINPKFSLFDRKEMYEPILNKLKEIDPESVKWRKYFWRRMCEPDIL
;
A
#
# COMPACT_ATOMS: atom_id res chain seq x y z
N MET A 1 -22.08 1.55 -6.00
CA MET A 1 -20.67 1.24 -6.30
C MET A 1 -20.39 -0.15 -5.75
N THR A 2 -20.00 -1.09 -6.59
CA THR A 2 -19.59 -2.43 -6.12
C THR A 2 -18.11 -2.38 -5.80
N ILE A 3 -17.74 -2.73 -4.58
CA ILE A 3 -16.36 -2.71 -4.08
C ILE A 3 -15.98 -4.14 -3.73
N GLU A 4 -15.33 -4.80 -4.67
CA GLU A 4 -14.93 -6.21 -4.59
C GLU A 4 -13.60 -6.39 -5.30
N ILE A 5 -12.79 -7.34 -4.81
CA ILE A 5 -11.53 -7.69 -5.45
C ILE A 5 -11.84 -8.32 -6.81
N SER A 6 -11.36 -7.69 -7.88
CA SER A 6 -11.62 -8.14 -9.25
C SER A 6 -10.93 -9.49 -9.54
N LYS A 7 -11.51 -10.25 -10.46
CA LYS A 7 -10.91 -11.53 -10.89
C LYS A 7 -9.62 -11.29 -11.65
N GLU A 8 -9.56 -10.19 -12.39
CA GLU A 8 -8.41 -9.74 -13.15
C GLU A 8 -7.23 -9.44 -12.24
N TYR A 9 -7.48 -8.77 -11.10
CA TYR A 9 -6.44 -8.52 -10.09
C TYR A 9 -5.97 -9.82 -9.43
N LYS A 10 -6.88 -10.71 -9.05
CA LYS A 10 -6.48 -12.02 -8.49
C LYS A 10 -5.65 -12.84 -9.46
N ALA A 11 -6.00 -12.80 -10.74
CA ALA A 11 -5.26 -13.50 -11.79
C ALA A 11 -3.91 -12.85 -12.14
N SER A 12 -3.69 -11.59 -11.74
CA SER A 12 -2.40 -10.92 -11.95
C SER A 12 -1.38 -11.21 -10.86
N LEU A 13 -1.78 -11.86 -9.75
CA LEU A 13 -0.87 -12.32 -8.71
C LEU A 13 -0.07 -13.51 -9.24
N VAL A 14 1.26 -13.39 -9.22
CA VAL A 14 2.20 -14.37 -9.72
C VAL A 14 3.13 -14.80 -8.59
N PRO A 15 3.13 -16.09 -8.22
CA PRO A 15 4.05 -16.62 -7.22
C PRO A 15 5.51 -16.53 -7.64
N PHE A 16 6.38 -16.31 -6.65
CA PHE A 16 7.82 -16.37 -6.83
C PHE A 16 8.30 -17.82 -6.82
N PRO A 17 9.31 -18.18 -7.64
CA PRO A 17 9.95 -19.49 -7.55
C PRO A 17 10.54 -19.71 -6.15
N LYS A 18 10.25 -20.86 -5.52
CA LYS A 18 10.70 -21.17 -4.15
C LYS A 18 12.21 -21.03 -3.99
N GLU A 19 12.95 -21.52 -4.98
CA GLU A 19 14.41 -21.53 -5.03
C GLU A 19 15.00 -20.12 -4.98
N THR A 20 14.25 -19.11 -5.45
CA THR A 20 14.70 -17.71 -5.43
C THR A 20 14.54 -17.06 -4.05
N LEU A 21 13.59 -17.54 -3.24
CA LEU A 21 13.28 -16.99 -1.92
C LEU A 21 13.93 -17.76 -0.78
N GLU A 22 14.32 -19.02 -0.97
CA GLU A 22 14.96 -19.86 0.06
C GLU A 22 16.20 -19.19 0.67
N ALA A 23 17.01 -18.52 -0.15
CA ALA A 23 18.22 -17.83 0.30
C ALA A 23 17.96 -16.61 1.20
N LEU A 24 16.73 -16.10 1.24
CA LEU A 24 16.36 -14.92 2.01
C LEU A 24 15.95 -15.24 3.46
N ASP A 25 15.80 -16.52 3.82
CA ASP A 25 15.40 -16.97 5.17
C ASP A 25 14.14 -16.23 5.68
N LEU A 26 13.12 -16.16 4.83
CA LEU A 26 11.90 -15.41 5.12
C LEU A 26 11.07 -16.09 6.22
N PRO A 27 10.35 -15.32 7.06
CA PRO A 27 9.34 -15.85 7.96
C PRO A 27 8.34 -16.73 7.20
N LYS A 28 7.93 -17.84 7.83
CA LYS A 28 7.13 -18.89 7.19
C LYS A 28 5.93 -18.36 6.43
N GLU A 29 5.12 -17.51 7.05
CA GLU A 29 3.89 -17.00 6.45
C GLU A 29 4.17 -16.07 5.26
N THR A 30 5.17 -15.20 5.36
CA THR A 30 5.62 -14.37 4.23
C THR A 30 6.16 -15.23 3.09
N PHE A 31 6.95 -16.27 3.40
CA PHE A 31 7.49 -17.20 2.41
C PHE A 31 6.38 -17.98 1.68
N GLU A 32 5.45 -18.55 2.43
CA GLU A 32 4.30 -19.29 1.89
C GLU A 32 3.45 -18.39 1.02
N PHE A 33 3.12 -17.18 1.48
CA PHE A 33 2.34 -16.23 0.69
C PHE A 33 3.02 -15.89 -0.64
N LEU A 34 4.31 -15.54 -0.62
CA LEU A 34 5.02 -15.16 -1.84
C LEU A 34 5.20 -16.33 -2.82
N THR A 35 5.27 -17.58 -2.34
CA THR A 35 5.49 -18.77 -3.19
C THR A 35 4.21 -19.49 -3.62
N GLU A 36 3.07 -19.21 -2.99
CA GLU A 36 1.78 -19.82 -3.32
C GLU A 36 0.80 -18.84 -3.99
N VAL A 37 0.81 -17.56 -3.55
CA VAL A 37 -0.07 -16.50 -4.07
C VAL A 37 0.73 -15.50 -4.89
N GLY A 38 1.80 -14.97 -4.31
CA GLY A 38 2.69 -14.02 -4.94
C GLY A 38 2.20 -12.58 -4.92
N LEU A 39 2.87 -11.77 -5.73
CA LEU A 39 2.62 -10.34 -5.92
C LEU A 39 2.23 -10.12 -7.39
N PRO A 40 1.77 -8.93 -7.79
CA PRO A 40 1.52 -8.63 -9.20
C PRO A 40 2.77 -8.01 -9.87
N PRO A 41 3.74 -8.81 -10.35
CA PRO A 41 4.95 -8.29 -10.98
C PRO A 41 4.57 -7.52 -12.25
N HIS A 42 5.23 -6.39 -12.48
CA HIS A 42 5.04 -5.53 -13.67
C HIS A 42 3.74 -4.71 -13.70
N ALA A 43 2.91 -4.75 -12.66
CA ALA A 43 1.80 -3.82 -12.55
C ALA A 43 2.27 -2.50 -11.93
N GLY A 44 2.20 -1.41 -12.71
CA GLY A 44 2.24 -0.05 -12.20
C GLY A 44 0.83 0.39 -11.81
N TYR A 45 0.45 0.22 -10.55
CA TYR A 45 -0.87 0.59 -10.09
C TYR A 45 -0.93 2.06 -9.68
N GLU A 46 -1.80 2.82 -10.33
CA GLU A 46 -2.12 4.17 -9.88
C GLU A 46 -3.08 4.09 -8.69
N ILE A 47 -2.52 4.06 -7.48
CA ILE A 47 -3.29 4.04 -6.22
C ILE A 47 -3.45 5.42 -5.59
N THR A 48 -2.71 6.42 -6.09
CA THR A 48 -2.74 7.82 -5.69
C THR A 48 -2.23 8.66 -6.87
N PRO A 49 -2.62 9.94 -7.01
CA PRO A 49 -2.12 10.79 -8.08
C PRO A 49 -0.59 10.86 -8.09
N ASN A 50 0.02 10.65 -9.27
CA ASN A 50 1.45 10.87 -9.55
C ASN A 50 2.45 10.01 -8.74
N ALA A 51 2.03 8.96 -8.04
CA ALA A 51 2.94 8.02 -7.39
C ALA A 51 2.46 6.57 -7.61
N PRO A 52 2.83 5.96 -8.76
CA PRO A 52 2.42 4.60 -9.06
C PRO A 52 3.09 3.62 -8.09
N LEU A 53 2.32 2.63 -7.62
CA LEU A 53 2.84 1.49 -6.90
C LEU A 53 3.40 0.48 -7.90
N THR A 54 4.70 0.21 -7.81
CA THR A 54 5.42 -0.74 -8.68
C THR A 54 6.10 -1.80 -7.84
N PHE A 55 5.67 -3.05 -7.99
CA PHE A 55 6.28 -4.19 -7.30
C PHE A 55 7.64 -4.54 -7.89
N PHE A 56 8.57 -4.95 -7.04
CA PHE A 56 9.90 -5.39 -7.49
C PHE A 56 9.85 -6.79 -8.10
N ASP A 57 10.64 -6.99 -9.14
CA ASP A 57 10.81 -8.32 -9.76
C ASP A 57 11.44 -9.33 -8.78
N MET A 58 12.21 -8.82 -7.80
CA MET A 58 12.75 -9.61 -6.70
C MET A 58 12.71 -8.76 -5.42
N PRO A 59 12.05 -9.21 -4.34
CA PRO A 59 12.10 -8.51 -3.07
C PRO A 59 13.52 -8.51 -2.50
N ASN A 60 13.87 -7.43 -1.80
CA ASN A 60 15.22 -7.23 -1.28
C ASN A 60 15.20 -7.00 0.23
N ILE A 61 16.11 -7.67 0.95
CA ILE A 61 16.28 -7.44 2.37
C ILE A 61 17.08 -6.17 2.60
N LYS A 62 16.53 -5.27 3.43
CA LYS A 62 17.15 -3.99 3.76
C LYS A 62 17.09 -3.72 5.26
N LYS A 63 18.17 -3.12 5.76
CA LYS A 63 18.20 -2.51 7.08
C LYS A 63 18.09 -1.00 6.91
N HIS A 64 16.90 -0.49 7.20
CA HIS A 64 16.61 0.93 7.19
C HIS A 64 17.36 1.65 8.31
N ALA A 65 17.84 2.86 8.03
CA ALA A 65 18.55 3.67 8.99
C ALA A 65 17.60 4.04 10.15
N HIS A 66 18.08 3.92 11.38
CA HIS A 66 17.32 4.24 12.60
C HIS A 66 16.10 3.34 12.88
N LEU A 67 15.78 2.37 12.03
CA LEU A 67 14.81 1.31 12.34
C LEU A 67 15.55 0.09 12.93
N GLN A 68 14.97 -0.51 13.96
CA GLN A 68 15.62 -1.60 14.69
C GLN A 68 15.58 -2.92 13.92
N ASN A 69 14.47 -3.19 13.25
CA ASN A 69 14.22 -4.45 12.57
C ASN A 69 14.85 -4.48 11.17
N THR A 70 14.89 -5.69 10.61
CA THR A 70 15.24 -5.92 9.22
C THR A 70 13.95 -6.04 8.44
N PHE A 71 13.95 -5.54 7.21
CA PHE A 71 12.75 -5.44 6.41
C PHE A 71 12.95 -6.07 5.03
N LEU A 72 11.87 -6.55 4.44
CA LEU A 72 11.81 -7.07 3.08
C LEU A 72 11.07 -6.06 2.20
N ASP A 73 11.81 -5.32 1.38
CA ASP A 73 11.23 -4.36 0.46
C ASP A 73 10.59 -5.11 -0.71
N ILE A 74 9.32 -4.80 -0.99
CA ILE A 74 8.50 -5.51 -1.99
C ILE A 74 8.04 -4.61 -3.13
N ALA A 75 7.97 -3.30 -2.92
CA ALA A 75 7.51 -2.36 -3.95
C ALA A 75 8.00 -0.93 -3.70
N SER A 76 7.96 -0.12 -4.75
CA SER A 76 8.20 1.33 -4.70
C SER A 76 6.92 2.11 -5.00
N MET A 77 6.74 3.22 -4.30
CA MET A 77 5.76 4.27 -4.58
C MET A 77 6.47 5.58 -4.97
N ASP A 78 7.60 5.47 -5.68
CA ASP A 78 8.43 6.59 -6.12
C ASP A 78 8.74 7.58 -4.98
N MET A 79 8.35 8.86 -5.12
CA MET A 79 8.61 9.90 -4.12
C MET A 79 7.91 9.66 -2.79
N MET A 80 6.88 8.79 -2.74
CA MET A 80 6.18 8.46 -1.49
C MET A 80 6.90 7.38 -0.66
N GLY A 81 7.94 6.74 -1.20
CA GLY A 81 8.76 5.78 -0.47
C GLY A 81 8.61 4.34 -0.95
N GLU A 82 8.94 3.40 -0.08
CA GLU A 82 8.97 1.96 -0.38
C GLU A 82 7.92 1.23 0.49
N LEU A 83 7.29 0.19 -0.06
CA LEU A 83 6.51 -0.76 0.74
C LEU A 83 7.40 -1.92 1.15
N THR A 84 7.32 -2.25 2.43
CA THR A 84 8.21 -3.20 3.05
C THR A 84 7.49 -4.04 4.10
N ILE A 85 8.02 -5.23 4.37
CA ILE A 85 7.51 -6.16 5.37
C ILE A 85 8.53 -6.23 6.51
N ASP A 86 8.10 -6.00 7.74
CA ASP A 86 8.94 -6.23 8.90
C ASP A 86 9.20 -7.73 9.07
N MET A 87 10.46 -8.16 8.98
CA MET A 87 10.82 -9.59 9.02
C MET A 87 10.57 -10.23 10.39
N LYS A 88 10.32 -9.43 11.44
CA LYS A 88 10.03 -9.92 12.78
C LYS A 88 8.53 -9.97 13.06
N THR A 89 7.80 -8.91 12.72
CA THR A 89 6.36 -8.80 13.02
C THR A 89 5.47 -9.28 11.87
N GLN A 90 6.02 -9.35 10.64
CA GLN A 90 5.32 -9.61 9.37
C GLN A 90 4.32 -8.52 8.96
N GLU A 91 4.29 -7.40 9.68
CA GLU A 91 3.48 -6.24 9.36
C GLU A 91 4.05 -5.52 8.12
N VAL A 92 3.16 -4.91 7.35
CA VAL A 92 3.49 -4.14 6.16
C VAL A 92 3.54 -2.66 6.51
N TYR A 93 4.61 -2.00 6.06
CA TYR A 93 4.84 -0.57 6.25
C TYR A 93 5.15 0.10 4.92
N GLN A 94 4.74 1.36 4.80
CA GLN A 94 5.34 2.30 3.87
C GLN A 94 6.48 3.03 4.57
N ILE A 95 7.70 2.88 4.08
CA ILE A 95 8.86 3.66 4.55
C ILE A 95 8.95 4.94 3.73
N GLN A 96 8.53 6.04 4.35
CA GLN A 96 8.60 7.38 3.75
C GLN A 96 9.97 7.99 4.02
N LYS A 97 10.48 8.78 3.05
CA LYS A 97 11.64 9.64 3.29
C LYS A 97 11.14 10.97 3.86
N GLY A 98 11.55 11.28 5.08
CA GLY A 98 11.35 12.58 5.69
C GLY A 98 12.08 13.71 4.95
N ARG A 99 12.01 14.91 5.52
CA ARG A 99 12.75 16.05 4.97
C ARG A 99 14.24 15.80 5.15
N ALA A 100 15.00 15.93 4.06
CA ALA A 100 16.45 15.89 4.12
C ALA A 100 16.99 17.05 4.97
N ASP A 101 17.97 16.77 5.81
CA ASP A 101 18.73 17.77 6.55
C ASP A 101 19.71 18.53 5.62
N SER A 102 20.45 19.50 6.18
CA SER A 102 21.44 20.30 5.43
C SER A 102 22.59 19.49 4.84
N TRP A 103 22.75 18.23 5.23
CA TRP A 103 23.77 17.31 4.73
C TRP A 103 23.20 16.28 3.76
N GLY A 104 21.91 16.39 3.40
CA GLY A 104 21.23 15.48 2.48
C GLY A 104 20.74 14.18 3.13
N ASN A 105 20.85 14.01 4.45
CA ASN A 105 20.34 12.83 5.13
C ASN A 105 18.86 13.01 5.44
N SER A 106 18.05 12.02 5.10
CA SER A 106 16.62 11.99 5.42
C SER A 106 16.37 10.95 6.50
N VAL A 107 15.55 11.29 7.49
CA VAL A 107 15.01 10.32 8.44
C VAL A 107 13.97 9.46 7.72
N GLU A 108 14.07 8.14 7.86
CA GLU A 108 13.06 7.20 7.37
C GLU A 108 11.90 7.13 8.37
N ILE A 109 10.67 7.23 7.88
CA ILE A 109 9.45 7.29 8.70
C ILE A 109 8.56 6.10 8.32
N PRO A 110 8.42 5.08 9.18
CA PRO A 110 7.55 3.95 8.92
C PRO A 110 6.09 4.36 9.14
N VAL A 111 5.26 4.09 8.14
CA VAL A 111 3.81 4.28 8.19
C VAL A 111 3.15 2.93 8.05
N PHE A 112 2.48 2.49 9.12
CA PHE A 112 1.78 1.21 9.14
C PHE A 112 0.74 1.12 8.02
N ALA A 113 0.73 0.00 7.31
CA ALA A 113 -0.22 -0.33 6.27
C ALA A 113 -1.14 -1.49 6.67
N ASN A 114 -0.59 -2.65 7.02
CA ASN A 114 -1.38 -3.85 7.34
C ASN A 114 -0.66 -4.79 8.31
N ASP A 115 -1.40 -5.67 8.96
CA ASP A 115 -0.86 -6.70 9.86
C ASP A 115 -0.11 -7.83 9.10
N SER A 116 -0.43 -8.06 7.82
CA SER A 116 0.24 -9.06 6.97
C SER A 116 0.24 -8.70 5.48
N ILE A 117 1.12 -9.33 4.71
CA ILE A 117 1.16 -9.16 3.25
C ILE A 117 -0.13 -9.61 2.56
N GLY A 118 -0.78 -10.67 3.05
CA GLY A 118 -2.05 -11.14 2.48
C GLY A 118 -3.16 -10.11 2.64
N GLN A 119 -3.28 -9.53 3.84
CA GLN A 119 -4.24 -8.46 4.11
C GLN A 119 -3.92 -7.20 3.29
N PHE A 120 -2.64 -6.86 3.11
CA PHE A 120 -2.26 -5.76 2.23
C PHE A 120 -2.70 -5.99 0.78
N ILE A 121 -2.48 -7.18 0.22
CA ILE A 121 -2.86 -7.52 -1.15
C ILE A 121 -4.37 -7.53 -1.35
N ASP A 122 -5.15 -7.98 -0.36
CA ASP A 122 -6.61 -7.90 -0.40
C ASP A 122 -7.10 -6.44 -0.32
N CYS A 123 -6.54 -5.64 0.60
CA CYS A 123 -6.84 -4.21 0.72
C CYS A 123 -6.51 -3.44 -0.57
N LEU A 124 -5.36 -3.75 -1.20
CA LEU A 124 -4.97 -3.19 -2.49
C LEU A 124 -5.98 -3.55 -3.58
N GLY A 125 -6.39 -4.82 -3.68
CA GLY A 125 -7.40 -5.25 -4.65
C GLY A 125 -8.73 -4.52 -4.49
N ILE A 126 -9.17 -4.32 -3.25
CA ILE A 126 -10.36 -3.54 -2.90
C ILE A 126 -10.19 -2.06 -3.29
N TRP A 127 -9.05 -1.45 -2.97
CA TRP A 127 -8.73 -0.07 -3.34
C TRP A 127 -8.74 0.13 -4.86
N LEU A 128 -8.14 -0.77 -5.63
CA LEU A 128 -8.08 -0.69 -7.08
C LEU A 128 -9.46 -0.74 -7.75
N SER A 129 -10.41 -1.48 -7.17
CA SER A 129 -11.80 -1.49 -7.65
C SER A 129 -12.54 -0.16 -7.43
N PHE A 130 -12.08 0.65 -6.49
CA PHE A 130 -12.76 1.84 -5.99
C PHE A 130 -12.10 3.16 -6.44
N HIS A 131 -10.78 3.21 -6.46
CA HIS A 131 -9.98 4.43 -6.61
C HIS A 131 -10.38 5.25 -7.84
N GLN A 132 -10.50 4.62 -9.02
CA GLN A 132 -10.84 5.35 -10.24
C GLN A 132 -12.25 5.96 -10.16
N GLN A 133 -13.21 5.25 -9.58
CA GLN A 133 -14.57 5.75 -9.42
C GLN A 133 -14.63 6.92 -8.44
N LEU A 134 -13.82 6.88 -7.36
CA LEU A 134 -13.68 8.01 -6.44
C LEU A 134 -13.13 9.25 -7.18
N ARG A 135 -12.07 9.08 -7.98
CA ARG A 135 -11.47 10.19 -8.74
C ARG A 135 -12.44 10.82 -9.71
N ASP A 136 -13.13 10.01 -10.51
CA ASP A 136 -14.13 10.50 -11.45
C ASP A 136 -15.22 11.32 -10.75
N GLU A 137 -15.61 10.91 -9.53
CA GLU A 137 -16.62 11.62 -8.76
C GLU A 137 -16.09 12.91 -8.11
N VAL A 138 -14.85 12.91 -7.64
CA VAL A 138 -14.15 14.11 -7.14
C VAL A 138 -14.02 15.14 -8.27
N ASP A 139 -13.60 14.74 -9.47
CA ASP A 139 -13.43 15.62 -10.63
C ASP A 139 -14.76 16.27 -11.04
N LYS A 140 -15.86 15.50 -11.07
CA LYS A 140 -17.21 16.05 -11.32
C LYS A 140 -17.61 17.09 -10.28
N ASN A 141 -17.35 16.82 -9.00
CA ASN A 141 -17.71 17.76 -7.94
C ASN A 141 -16.85 19.03 -8.00
N LEU A 142 -15.55 18.92 -8.33
CA LEU A 142 -14.65 20.07 -8.50
C LEU A 142 -15.04 20.94 -9.70
N ALA A 143 -15.50 20.33 -10.80
CA ALA A 143 -15.99 21.06 -11.97
C ALA A 143 -17.23 21.92 -11.66
N ILE A 144 -18.05 21.50 -10.71
CA ILE A 144 -19.25 22.23 -10.26
C ILE A 144 -18.89 23.24 -9.16
N ASN A 145 -18.05 22.82 -8.21
CA ASN A 145 -17.62 23.62 -7.08
C ASN A 145 -16.10 23.54 -6.92
N PRO A 146 -15.34 24.56 -7.37
CA PRO A 146 -13.89 24.61 -7.21
C PRO A 146 -13.40 24.60 -5.74
N LYS A 147 -14.29 24.83 -4.77
CA LYS A 147 -13.99 24.73 -3.33
C LYS A 147 -14.40 23.38 -2.73
N PHE A 148 -14.75 22.41 -3.54
CA PHE A 148 -15.07 21.07 -3.07
C PHE A 148 -13.87 20.49 -2.30
N SER A 149 -14.17 19.86 -1.16
CA SER A 149 -13.20 19.19 -0.32
C SER A 149 -13.72 17.80 0.00
N LEU A 150 -12.90 16.77 -0.25
CA LEU A 150 -13.29 15.41 0.05
C LEU A 150 -13.44 15.19 1.57
N PHE A 151 -12.73 15.97 2.41
CA PHE A 151 -12.86 15.94 3.87
C PHE A 151 -14.29 16.20 4.36
N ASP A 152 -15.03 17.06 3.65
CA ASP A 152 -16.40 17.42 4.02
C ASP A 152 -17.43 16.41 3.49
N ARG A 153 -16.99 15.41 2.74
CA ARG A 153 -17.83 14.48 1.97
C ARG A 153 -17.52 13.03 2.34
N LYS A 154 -17.56 12.74 3.64
CA LYS A 154 -17.27 11.41 4.21
C LYS A 154 -18.03 10.29 3.52
N GLU A 155 -19.27 10.54 3.13
CA GLU A 155 -20.12 9.56 2.44
C GLU A 155 -19.50 9.04 1.13
N MET A 156 -18.58 9.79 0.52
CA MET A 156 -17.92 9.38 -0.71
C MET A 156 -16.87 8.29 -0.47
N TYR A 157 -16.14 8.32 0.66
CA TYR A 157 -15.05 7.38 0.95
C TYR A 157 -15.33 6.44 2.14
N GLU A 158 -16.42 6.62 2.86
CA GLU A 158 -16.85 5.70 3.92
C GLU A 158 -17.08 4.26 3.42
N PRO A 159 -17.66 4.00 2.22
CA PRO A 159 -17.83 2.64 1.73
C PRO A 159 -16.51 1.87 1.60
N ILE A 160 -15.46 2.52 1.08
CA ILE A 160 -14.14 1.89 0.95
C ILE A 160 -13.49 1.65 2.31
N LEU A 161 -13.61 2.60 3.24
CA LEU A 161 -13.10 2.43 4.60
C LEU A 161 -13.73 1.24 5.31
N ASN A 162 -15.03 1.02 5.14
CA ASN A 162 -15.72 -0.13 5.73
C ASN A 162 -15.20 -1.44 5.14
N LYS A 163 -14.95 -1.50 3.82
CA LYS A 163 -14.38 -2.69 3.17
C LYS A 163 -12.95 -2.99 3.59
N LEU A 164 -12.11 -1.97 3.72
CA LEU A 164 -10.75 -2.14 4.23
C LEU A 164 -10.76 -2.63 5.68
N LYS A 165 -11.70 -2.11 6.50
CA LYS A 165 -11.90 -2.55 7.89
C LYS A 165 -12.34 -4.01 8.03
N GLU A 166 -13.10 -4.54 7.06
CA GLU A 166 -13.51 -5.95 7.04
C GLU A 166 -12.30 -6.89 6.87
N ILE A 167 -11.24 -6.45 6.19
CA ILE A 167 -10.02 -7.23 5.93
C ILE A 167 -9.02 -7.07 7.09
N ASP A 168 -8.78 -5.83 7.49
CA ASP A 168 -7.81 -5.48 8.52
C ASP A 168 -8.30 -4.24 9.28
N PRO A 169 -8.90 -4.41 10.48
CA PRO A 169 -9.42 -3.28 11.24
C PRO A 169 -8.33 -2.36 11.80
N GLU A 170 -7.12 -2.86 12.04
CA GLU A 170 -6.01 -2.07 12.57
C GLU A 170 -5.47 -1.12 11.48
N SER A 171 -5.43 -1.57 10.22
CA SER A 171 -5.00 -0.80 9.03
C SER A 171 -5.70 0.54 8.84
N VAL A 172 -6.94 0.65 9.31
CA VAL A 172 -7.78 1.85 9.21
C VAL A 172 -8.12 2.45 10.56
N LYS A 173 -7.39 2.12 11.62
CA LYS A 173 -7.69 2.63 12.96
C LYS A 173 -7.30 4.08 13.16
N TRP A 174 -6.11 4.46 12.69
CA TRP A 174 -5.54 5.78 12.92
C TRP A 174 -5.44 6.57 11.63
N ARG A 175 -5.78 7.87 11.66
CA ARG A 175 -5.72 8.76 10.49
C ARG A 175 -4.36 8.78 9.79
N LYS A 176 -3.28 8.61 10.54
CA LYS A 176 -1.90 8.61 10.02
C LYS A 176 -1.51 7.33 9.27
N TYR A 177 -2.30 6.26 9.37
CA TYR A 177 -2.00 4.99 8.71
C TYR A 177 -2.25 5.08 7.22
N PHE A 178 -1.56 4.20 6.49
CA PHE A 178 -1.50 4.22 5.04
C PHE A 178 -2.90 4.35 4.42
N TRP A 179 -3.77 3.36 4.62
CA TRP A 179 -5.09 3.33 3.98
C TRP A 179 -6.01 4.48 4.36
N ARG A 180 -5.92 4.96 5.60
CA ARG A 180 -6.66 6.16 6.04
C ARG A 180 -6.23 7.39 5.27
N ARG A 181 -4.91 7.60 5.14
CA ARG A 181 -4.36 8.70 4.34
C ARG A 181 -4.73 8.60 2.87
N MET A 182 -4.78 7.39 2.32
CA MET A 182 -5.23 7.17 0.93
C MET A 182 -6.70 7.57 0.73
N CYS A 183 -7.56 7.37 1.73
CA CYS A 183 -8.99 7.68 1.65
C CYS A 183 -9.35 9.15 1.99
N GLU A 184 -8.52 9.85 2.77
CA GLU A 184 -8.82 11.17 3.35
C GLU A 184 -7.88 12.26 2.79
N PRO A 185 -7.78 12.46 1.46
CA PRO A 185 -6.64 13.15 0.87
C PRO A 185 -6.53 14.62 1.29
N ASP A 186 -5.38 14.95 1.87
CA ASP A 186 -4.70 16.25 1.83
C ASP A 186 -3.99 16.47 0.46
N ILE A 187 -4.45 15.81 -0.61
CA ILE A 187 -3.81 15.82 -1.93
C ILE A 187 -4.87 16.11 -3.00
N LEU A 188 -5.23 17.39 -3.09
CA LEU A 188 -5.56 18.04 -4.37
C LEU A 188 -4.44 19.04 -4.67
#